data_AF-A0A1I0IR19-F1
#
_entry.id   AF-A0A1I0IR19-F1
#
_cell.length_a   1.000
_cell.length_b   1.000
_cell.length_c   1.000
_cell.angle_alpha   90.00
_cell.angle_beta   90.00
_cell.angle_gamma   90.00
#
_symmetry.space_group_name_H-M   'P 1'
#
loop_
_entity.id
_entity.type
_entity.pdbx_description
1 polymer ?
#
loop_
_entity_poly.entity_id
_entity_poly.type
_entity_poly.pdbx_seq_one_letter_code
_entity_poly.pdbx_strand_id
1 'polypeptide(L)'
;MPKIMQVLEHSTLRIGAEQQGVTFEKRHWKQLFRYHDEHAAHRYYDMRHDGVRFRSYVGVIQAGDLTIEILPKVDDLDENSDAPLQKWRDILLRMLRESGTLRMDSLSNAMLREKENSLLDIYLDLFLNEVEALLHRGLVKRYRHTEGQQMALRGAIQFGAHIARNLVHQERFYTRHQTYDHQHLHNQLIRQALLFLPRLTSSSTLRGRTARALLQWSDTPTIKVTAATFARLVFDRKTEAYRPALVIARLLLLNHRPDLNGGTNDLVALLFNMNQLWERYLLRTLQRIGEPLGWKVQKPSYKVFWEATTGSTSQMQPDILVTIPGKGNIVLDAKWKRPQGRPAEADLRQLYAYAHHYNAKLTALLYPYSASEQAVQGTFKHPDHLPTCVEEELVQCSTMFVQVGSGQLPAGTDDLDNEGYLRTSLLEAF
;
A
#
# COMPACT_ATOMS: atom_id res chain seq x y z
N MET A 1 -9.71 25.16 9.08
CA MET A 1 -8.75 24.62 8.10
C MET A 1 -8.02 23.46 8.73
N PRO A 2 -7.73 22.38 7.98
CA PRO A 2 -6.91 21.28 8.50
C PRO A 2 -5.51 21.81 8.83
N LYS A 3 -4.99 21.48 10.02
CA LYS A 3 -3.60 21.81 10.38
C LYS A 3 -2.70 20.73 9.79
N ILE A 4 -1.98 21.05 8.72
CA ILE A 4 -1.15 20.10 7.99
C ILE A 4 0.31 20.50 8.14
N MET A 5 1.17 19.53 8.44
CA MET A 5 2.63 19.67 8.37
C MET A 5 3.17 18.59 7.44
N GLN A 6 4.09 18.96 6.55
CA GLN A 6 4.70 18.06 5.59
C GLN A 6 6.15 17.87 5.94
N VAL A 7 6.56 16.61 6.07
CA VAL A 7 7.92 16.20 6.44
C VAL A 7 8.41 15.16 5.45
N LEU A 8 9.72 15.00 5.34
CA LEU A 8 10.31 13.96 4.50
C LEU A 8 10.57 12.69 5.32
N GLU A 9 10.59 11.53 4.68
CA GLU A 9 11.16 10.33 5.31
C GLU A 9 12.62 10.59 5.75
N HIS A 10 13.07 9.88 6.78
CA HIS A 10 14.38 10.10 7.43
C HIS A 10 14.62 11.46 8.11
N SER A 11 13.71 12.44 7.95
CA SER A 11 13.78 13.74 8.62
C SER A 11 13.38 13.67 10.10
N THR A 12 13.67 14.74 10.84
CA THR A 12 13.29 14.88 12.25
C THR A 12 12.37 16.07 12.43
N LEU A 13 11.16 15.83 12.96
CA LEU A 13 10.21 16.87 13.34
C LEU A 13 10.39 17.22 14.82
N ARG A 14 10.86 18.44 15.11
CA ARG A 14 11.14 18.92 16.46
C ARG A 14 9.96 19.66 17.07
N ILE A 15 9.79 19.55 18.39
CA ILE A 15 8.79 20.32 19.14
C ILE A 15 9.06 21.82 18.94
N GLY A 16 8.02 22.56 18.57
CA GLY A 16 8.11 23.98 18.23
C GLY A 16 8.43 24.28 16.77
N ALA A 17 8.60 23.25 15.91
CA ALA A 17 8.69 23.48 14.46
C ALA A 17 7.39 24.12 13.95
N GLU A 18 7.52 25.10 13.07
CA GLU A 18 6.39 25.82 12.47
C GLU A 18 6.42 25.70 10.95
N GLN A 19 5.26 25.43 10.35
CA GLN A 19 5.08 25.36 8.91
C GLN A 19 3.70 25.92 8.55
N GLN A 20 3.65 26.93 7.68
CA GLN A 20 2.39 27.55 7.21
C GLN A 20 1.42 27.94 8.35
N GLY A 21 1.94 28.45 9.48
CA GLY A 21 1.14 28.85 10.64
C GLY A 21 0.67 27.70 11.54
N VAL A 22 1.17 26.48 11.31
CA VAL A 22 0.92 25.29 12.14
C VAL A 22 2.17 24.94 12.93
N THR A 23 2.03 24.73 14.24
CA THR A 23 3.14 24.41 15.14
C THR A 23 3.08 22.96 15.64
N PHE A 24 4.20 22.25 15.61
CA PHE A 24 4.32 20.93 16.22
C PHE A 24 4.48 21.04 17.75
N GLU A 25 3.37 21.07 18.47
CA GLU A 25 3.34 21.19 19.93
C GLU A 25 3.66 19.89 20.69
N LYS A 26 4.03 20.03 21.97
CA LYS A 26 4.31 18.92 22.89
C LYS A 26 3.14 17.94 23.04
N ARG A 27 1.89 18.40 22.86
CA ARG A 27 0.70 17.53 22.88
C ARG A 27 0.67 16.54 21.72
N HIS A 28 1.08 16.97 20.52
CA HIS A 28 1.19 16.08 19.35
C HIS A 28 2.30 15.05 19.56
N TRP A 29 3.46 15.49 20.09
CA TRP A 29 4.56 14.59 20.45
C TRP A 29 4.13 13.51 21.46
N LYS A 30 3.36 13.87 22.50
CA LYS A 30 2.85 12.91 23.49
C LYS A 30 1.93 11.85 22.86
N GLN A 31 1.13 12.21 21.85
CA GLN A 31 0.27 11.26 21.14
C GLN A 31 1.11 10.27 20.30
N LEU A 32 2.12 10.77 19.58
CA LEU A 32 3.06 9.93 18.85
C LEU A 32 3.84 9.01 19.81
N PHE A 33 4.26 9.51 20.97
CA PHE A 33 4.92 8.70 22.01
C PHE A 33 4.03 7.55 22.50
N ARG A 34 2.75 7.82 22.83
CA ARG A 34 1.81 6.77 23.24
C ARG A 34 1.65 5.68 22.17
N TYR A 35 1.55 6.09 20.89
CA TYR A 35 1.46 5.13 19.78
C TYR A 35 2.75 4.34 19.57
N HIS A 36 3.90 4.95 19.80
CA HIS A 36 5.21 4.30 19.72
C HIS A 36 5.34 3.14 20.72
N ASP A 37 4.92 3.34 21.96
CA ASP A 37 5.13 2.36 23.04
C ASP A 37 4.11 1.23 23.03
N GLU A 38 2.85 1.53 22.70
CA GLU A 38 1.76 0.54 22.75
C GLU A 38 1.69 -0.36 21.50
N HIS A 39 2.33 0.05 20.39
CA HIS A 39 2.23 -0.63 19.11
C HIS A 39 3.61 -0.81 18.48
N ALA A 40 3.68 -1.66 17.47
CA ALA A 40 4.93 -1.88 16.74
C ALA A 40 5.34 -0.67 15.85
N ALA A 41 5.01 0.54 16.27
CA ALA A 41 5.23 1.81 15.60
C ALA A 41 6.68 2.29 15.65
N HIS A 42 7.54 1.65 16.47
CA HIS A 42 9.00 1.73 16.36
C HIS A 42 9.53 1.42 14.95
N ARG A 43 8.73 0.77 14.09
CA ARG A 43 9.08 0.55 12.68
C ARG A 43 8.96 1.82 11.82
N TYR A 44 8.10 2.77 12.20
CA TYR A 44 7.75 3.95 11.41
C TYR A 44 8.59 5.17 11.77
N TYR A 45 8.87 5.35 13.06
CA TYR A 45 9.65 6.48 13.56
C TYR A 45 10.29 6.15 14.90
N ASP A 46 11.36 6.88 15.22
CA ASP A 46 12.08 6.85 16.49
C ASP A 46 11.72 8.08 17.33
N MET A 47 11.35 7.85 18.59
CA MET A 47 11.12 8.94 19.54
C MET A 47 12.45 9.58 19.98
N ARG A 48 12.49 10.91 19.97
CA ARG A 48 13.57 11.73 20.54
C ARG A 48 12.99 12.61 21.65
N HIS A 49 13.81 13.04 22.59
CA HIS A 49 13.39 13.87 23.72
C HIS A 49 12.79 15.23 23.29
N ASP A 50 13.21 15.73 22.12
CA ASP A 50 12.82 17.02 21.54
C ASP A 50 12.09 16.89 20.19
N GLY A 51 11.72 15.67 19.77
CA GLY A 51 11.12 15.46 18.46
C GLY A 51 10.86 14.00 18.10
N VAL A 52 10.58 13.78 16.81
CA VAL A 52 10.31 12.47 16.22
C VAL A 52 11.13 12.34 14.94
N ARG A 53 11.92 11.27 14.81
CA ARG A 53 12.68 10.97 13.59
C ARG A 53 11.97 9.91 12.77
N PHE A 54 11.57 10.24 11.55
CA PHE A 54 10.89 9.29 10.67
C PHE A 54 11.89 8.29 10.05
N ARG A 55 11.39 7.11 9.69
CA ARG A 55 12.14 6.06 8.97
C ARG A 55 11.66 6.00 7.52
N SER A 56 11.90 4.89 6.82
CA SER A 56 11.58 4.66 5.39
C SER A 56 10.09 4.36 5.14
N TYR A 57 9.20 5.07 5.84
CA TYR A 57 7.75 4.94 5.71
C TYR A 57 7.15 6.29 5.35
N VAL A 58 6.27 6.29 4.35
CA VAL A 58 5.61 7.48 3.80
C VAL A 58 4.09 7.36 3.94
N GLY A 59 3.38 8.48 3.92
CA GLY A 59 1.92 8.53 4.04
C GLY A 59 1.48 9.62 5.00
N VAL A 60 0.55 9.31 5.91
CA VAL A 60 -0.05 10.32 6.80
C VAL A 60 -0.26 9.81 8.22
N ILE A 61 -0.01 10.67 9.20
CA ILE A 61 -0.34 10.46 10.61
C ILE A 61 -1.24 11.60 11.09
N GLN A 62 -2.46 11.28 11.52
CA GLN A 62 -3.31 12.20 12.26
C GLN A 62 -3.00 12.07 13.74
N ALA A 63 -2.53 13.16 14.36
CA ALA A 63 -2.30 13.29 15.80
C ALA A 63 -3.22 14.39 16.35
N GLY A 64 -4.44 14.02 16.74
CA GLY A 64 -5.44 14.96 17.23
C GLY A 64 -5.87 15.92 16.13
N ASP A 65 -5.65 17.22 16.31
CA ASP A 65 -5.96 18.25 15.32
C ASP A 65 -4.87 18.44 14.26
N LEU A 66 -3.70 17.80 14.40
CA LEU A 66 -2.58 17.91 13.48
C LEU A 66 -2.48 16.72 12.53
N THR A 67 -2.38 16.99 11.23
CA THR A 67 -2.09 16.01 10.18
C THR A 67 -0.63 16.13 9.76
N ILE A 68 0.15 15.07 9.94
CA ILE A 68 1.56 14.99 9.52
C ILE A 68 1.64 14.14 8.25
N GLU A 69 1.97 14.75 7.12
CA GLU A 69 2.22 14.07 5.86
C GLU A 69 3.71 13.76 5.74
N ILE A 70 4.05 12.47 5.64
CA ILE A 70 5.42 12.01 5.47
C ILE A 70 5.61 11.67 4.00
N LEU A 71 6.40 12.48 3.31
CA LEU A 71 6.60 12.41 1.88
C LEU A 71 7.91 11.67 1.55
N PRO A 72 7.97 10.99 0.38
CA PRO A 72 9.19 10.35 -0.09
C PRO A 72 10.33 11.35 -0.26
N LYS A 73 11.57 10.89 -0.10
CA LYS A 73 12.77 11.68 -0.39
C LYS A 73 13.73 10.90 -1.27
N VAL A 74 14.05 11.46 -2.44
CA VAL A 74 15.26 11.10 -3.21
C VAL A 74 16.13 12.36 -3.25
N ASP A 75 17.42 12.23 -2.95
CA ASP A 75 18.35 13.31 -2.62
C ASP A 75 18.70 14.27 -3.79
N ASP A 76 17.71 14.92 -4.42
CA ASP A 76 17.94 15.85 -5.55
C ASP A 76 16.83 16.91 -5.78
N LEU A 77 16.01 17.27 -4.78
CA LEU A 77 15.23 18.51 -4.86
C LEU A 77 15.87 19.54 -3.93
N ASP A 78 16.38 20.63 -4.53
CA ASP A 78 17.01 21.75 -3.83
C ASP A 78 16.27 22.07 -2.53
N GLU A 79 17.00 22.07 -1.41
CA GLU A 79 16.49 22.28 -0.05
C GLU A 79 15.85 23.68 0.15
N ASN A 80 15.92 24.56 -0.86
CA ASN A 80 15.59 25.99 -0.78
C ASN A 80 14.32 26.43 -1.53
N SER A 81 13.37 25.54 -1.84
CA SER A 81 12.05 25.97 -2.35
C SER A 81 10.90 25.16 -1.73
N ASP A 82 9.67 25.68 -1.76
CA ASP A 82 8.42 24.98 -1.37
C ASP A 82 7.85 24.10 -2.52
N ALA A 83 8.32 24.33 -3.76
CA ALA A 83 8.04 23.50 -4.94
C ALA A 83 8.39 21.98 -4.84
N PRO A 84 9.35 21.52 -3.99
CA PRO A 84 9.73 20.12 -3.81
C PRO A 84 8.66 19.25 -3.15
N LEU A 85 7.93 19.76 -2.15
CA LEU A 85 7.03 18.94 -1.33
C LEU A 85 5.77 18.55 -2.11
N GLN A 86 5.20 19.49 -2.87
CA GLN A 86 4.07 19.16 -3.74
C GLN A 86 4.46 18.12 -4.80
N LYS A 87 5.65 18.26 -5.40
CA LYS A 87 6.17 17.26 -6.34
C LYS A 87 6.30 15.87 -5.70
N TRP A 88 6.81 15.78 -4.48
CA TRP A 88 6.92 14.50 -3.76
C TRP A 88 5.56 13.90 -3.40
N ARG A 89 4.59 14.75 -3.05
CA ARG A 89 3.21 14.34 -2.80
C ARG A 89 2.57 13.75 -4.07
N ASP A 90 2.72 14.42 -5.21
CA ASP A 90 2.20 13.95 -6.49
C ASP A 90 2.84 12.61 -6.89
N ILE A 91 4.15 12.48 -6.70
CA ILE A 91 4.90 11.24 -6.91
C ILE A 91 4.36 10.11 -6.03
N LEU A 92 4.15 10.36 -4.74
CA LEU A 92 3.61 9.37 -3.81
C LEU A 92 2.23 8.89 -4.26
N LEU A 93 1.32 9.83 -4.55
CA LEU A 93 -0.04 9.51 -5.00
C LEU A 93 -0.02 8.70 -6.31
N ARG A 94 0.89 9.04 -7.23
CA ARG A 94 1.12 8.31 -8.47
C ARG A 94 1.60 6.88 -8.21
N MET A 95 2.55 6.68 -7.30
CA MET A 95 3.02 5.33 -6.96
C MET A 95 1.93 4.48 -6.31
N LEU A 96 1.12 5.10 -5.44
CA LEU A 96 -0.01 4.43 -4.81
C LEU A 96 -1.09 4.03 -5.83
N ARG A 97 -1.29 4.85 -6.88
CA ARG A 97 -2.13 4.50 -8.05
C ARG A 97 -1.62 3.25 -8.75
N GLU A 98 -0.42 3.32 -9.29
CA GLU A 98 0.10 2.29 -10.18
C GLU A 98 0.39 0.96 -9.46
N SER A 99 0.79 1.02 -8.18
CA SER A 99 0.98 -0.20 -7.37
C SER A 99 -0.30 -1.04 -7.22
N GLY A 100 -1.46 -0.51 -7.63
CA GLY A 100 -2.77 -1.14 -7.48
C GLY A 100 -3.23 -1.16 -6.02
N THR A 101 -2.62 -0.31 -5.19
CA THR A 101 -3.08 -0.07 -3.81
C THR A 101 -4.35 0.78 -3.83
N LEU A 102 -4.48 1.68 -4.81
CA LEU A 102 -5.62 2.55 -5.06
C LEU A 102 -6.03 2.45 -6.55
N ARG A 103 -7.33 2.49 -6.87
CA ARG A 103 -7.83 2.36 -8.25
C ARG A 103 -7.74 3.69 -9.04
N MET A 104 -7.51 3.56 -10.36
CA MET A 104 -7.26 4.63 -11.34
C MET A 104 -8.35 5.72 -11.37
N ASP A 105 -9.63 5.34 -11.50
CA ASP A 105 -10.73 6.29 -11.76
C ASP A 105 -11.06 7.22 -10.57
N SER A 106 -10.78 6.73 -9.35
CA SER A 106 -11.07 7.47 -8.12
C SER A 106 -10.00 8.52 -7.83
N LEU A 107 -8.75 8.29 -8.27
CA LEU A 107 -7.61 9.18 -8.01
C LEU A 107 -7.59 10.40 -8.92
N SER A 108 -7.93 10.26 -10.21
CA SER A 108 -7.96 11.40 -11.14
C SER A 108 -8.98 12.47 -10.67
N ASN A 109 -10.15 12.05 -10.18
CA ASN A 109 -11.15 12.97 -9.62
C ASN A 109 -10.74 13.57 -8.26
N ALA A 110 -10.00 12.84 -7.42
CA ALA A 110 -9.47 13.34 -6.16
C ALA A 110 -8.32 14.35 -6.37
N MET A 111 -7.44 14.08 -7.35
CA MET A 111 -6.33 14.96 -7.76
C MET A 111 -6.82 16.22 -8.49
N LEU A 112 -7.87 16.14 -9.32
CA LEU A 112 -8.47 17.31 -9.99
C LEU A 112 -9.13 18.30 -9.03
N ARG A 113 -9.42 17.88 -7.80
CA ARG A 113 -10.02 18.71 -6.73
C ARG A 113 -8.97 19.42 -5.86
N GLU A 114 -7.70 19.52 -6.29
CA GLU A 114 -6.60 19.96 -5.42
C GLU A 114 -6.40 21.49 -5.27
N LYS A 115 -6.33 21.89 -4.00
CA LYS A 115 -5.24 22.71 -3.41
C LYS A 115 -5.21 22.71 -1.87
N GLU A 116 -6.25 22.22 -1.17
CA GLU A 116 -6.36 22.38 0.30
C GLU A 116 -6.63 21.09 1.12
N ASN A 117 -6.74 19.93 0.48
CA ASN A 117 -7.07 18.68 1.18
C ASN A 117 -5.81 17.91 1.61
N SER A 118 -5.87 17.28 2.79
CA SER A 118 -4.79 16.39 3.27
C SER A 118 -4.73 15.07 2.48
N LEU A 119 -3.57 14.40 2.50
CA LEU A 119 -3.43 13.03 2.01
C LEU A 119 -4.46 12.09 2.66
N LEU A 120 -4.78 12.30 3.93
CA LEU A 120 -5.83 11.56 4.63
C LEU A 120 -7.18 11.74 3.93
N ASP A 121 -7.58 12.99 3.66
CA ASP A 121 -8.84 13.30 2.98
C ASP A 121 -8.92 12.67 1.57
N ILE A 122 -7.79 12.58 0.86
CA ILE A 122 -7.73 11.85 -0.41
C ILE A 122 -8.07 10.38 -0.21
N TYR A 123 -7.48 9.68 0.76
CA TYR A 123 -7.82 8.27 1.03
C TYR A 123 -9.29 8.10 1.40
N LEU A 124 -9.86 9.04 2.15
CA LEU A 124 -11.27 9.00 2.54
C LEU A 124 -12.21 9.25 1.35
N ASP A 125 -11.85 10.18 0.45
CA ASP A 125 -12.58 10.44 -0.79
C ASP A 125 -12.59 9.19 -1.68
N LEU A 126 -11.43 8.54 -1.85
CA LEU A 126 -11.30 7.28 -2.59
C LEU A 126 -12.18 6.17 -1.99
N PHE A 127 -12.16 6.02 -0.67
CA PHE A 127 -13.01 5.05 0.01
C PHE A 127 -14.49 5.33 -0.26
N LEU A 128 -14.92 6.59 -0.17
CA LEU A 128 -16.30 6.99 -0.43
C LEU A 128 -16.69 6.78 -1.91
N ASN A 129 -15.80 7.02 -2.86
CA ASN A 129 -16.05 6.74 -4.28
C ASN A 129 -16.34 5.24 -4.50
N GLU A 130 -15.55 4.36 -3.87
CA GLU A 130 -15.77 2.90 -3.96
C GLU A 130 -17.06 2.47 -3.22
N VAL A 131 -17.38 3.08 -2.08
CA VAL A 131 -18.65 2.83 -1.36
C VAL A 131 -19.85 3.27 -2.18
N GLU A 132 -19.82 4.46 -2.78
CA GLU A 132 -20.90 4.98 -3.62
C GLU A 132 -21.07 4.10 -4.86
N ALA A 133 -19.98 3.65 -5.49
CA ALA A 133 -20.04 2.69 -6.60
C ALA A 133 -20.71 1.36 -6.18
N LEU A 134 -20.46 0.87 -4.97
CA LEU A 134 -21.14 -0.32 -4.44
C LEU A 134 -22.62 -0.09 -4.18
N LEU A 135 -22.99 1.07 -3.63
CA LEU A 135 -24.39 1.46 -3.42
C LEU A 135 -25.15 1.53 -4.75
N HIS A 136 -24.56 2.13 -5.79
CA HIS A 136 -25.14 2.19 -7.13
C HIS A 136 -25.34 0.80 -7.76
N ARG A 137 -24.43 -0.15 -7.51
CA ARG A 137 -24.56 -1.54 -7.99
C ARG A 137 -25.55 -2.37 -7.17
N GLY A 138 -25.83 -1.96 -5.94
CA GLY A 138 -26.63 -2.70 -4.97
C GLY A 138 -25.80 -3.59 -4.06
N LEU A 139 -26.16 -3.61 -2.77
CA LEU A 139 -25.45 -4.39 -1.77
C LEU A 139 -25.73 -5.89 -1.94
N VAL A 140 -24.69 -6.71 -1.78
CA VAL A 140 -24.82 -8.17 -1.88
C VAL A 140 -25.56 -8.68 -0.65
N LYS A 141 -26.54 -9.56 -0.89
CA LYS A 141 -27.20 -10.34 0.16
C LYS A 141 -26.61 -11.73 0.22
N ARG A 142 -26.55 -12.31 1.42
CA ARG A 142 -26.15 -13.71 1.64
C ARG A 142 -27.12 -14.39 2.59
N TYR A 143 -27.23 -15.71 2.46
CA TYR A 143 -27.98 -16.52 3.42
C TYR A 143 -27.18 -16.66 4.71
N ARG A 144 -27.84 -16.31 5.82
CA ARG A 144 -27.37 -16.47 7.19
C ARG A 144 -28.24 -17.51 7.89
N HIS A 145 -27.62 -18.54 8.45
CA HIS A 145 -28.32 -19.50 9.29
C HIS A 145 -28.36 -18.98 10.73
N THR A 146 -29.55 -19.02 11.33
CA THR A 146 -29.75 -18.74 12.75
C THR A 146 -30.45 -19.94 13.38
N GLU A 147 -29.87 -20.47 14.45
CA GLU A 147 -30.47 -21.53 15.25
C GLU A 147 -30.76 -21.01 16.65
N GLY A 148 -31.95 -21.32 17.18
CA GLY A 148 -32.30 -20.89 18.53
C GLY A 148 -33.75 -21.15 18.90
N GLN A 149 -34.12 -20.72 20.11
CA GLN A 149 -35.49 -20.79 20.60
C GLN A 149 -36.33 -19.65 20.02
N GLN A 150 -37.54 -19.98 19.59
CA GLN A 150 -38.53 -19.03 19.11
C GLN A 150 -39.91 -19.39 19.66
N MET A 151 -40.77 -18.39 19.85
CA MET A 151 -42.15 -18.59 20.31
C MET A 151 -43.09 -19.02 19.16
N ALA A 152 -42.59 -19.03 17.92
CA ALA A 152 -43.35 -19.41 16.73
C ALA A 152 -42.50 -20.33 15.84
N LEU A 153 -43.16 -21.26 15.16
CA LEU A 153 -42.49 -22.19 14.25
C LEU A 153 -42.05 -21.47 12.97
N ARG A 154 -40.74 -21.22 12.84
CA ARG A 154 -40.13 -20.64 11.64
C ARG A 154 -38.90 -21.46 11.24
N GLY A 155 -38.89 -21.94 10.00
CA GLY A 155 -37.81 -22.81 9.48
C GLY A 155 -37.94 -24.26 9.94
N ALA A 156 -36.84 -24.98 9.96
CA ALA A 156 -36.79 -26.40 10.31
C ALA A 156 -36.57 -26.61 11.81
N ILE A 157 -37.32 -27.52 12.43
CA ILE A 157 -37.13 -27.89 13.84
C ILE A 157 -35.83 -28.70 13.98
N GLN A 158 -34.99 -28.32 14.94
CA GLN A 158 -33.85 -29.15 15.33
C GLN A 158 -34.29 -30.10 16.45
N PHE A 159 -34.87 -31.25 16.08
CA PHE A 159 -35.54 -32.16 17.02
C PHE A 159 -34.71 -32.51 18.25
N GLY A 160 -33.42 -32.83 18.09
CA GLY A 160 -32.54 -33.15 19.22
C GLY A 160 -32.43 -32.00 20.24
N ALA A 161 -32.17 -30.77 19.76
CA ALA A 161 -32.07 -29.59 20.61
C ALA A 161 -33.44 -29.14 21.16
N HIS A 162 -34.51 -29.34 20.39
CA HIS A 162 -35.88 -28.99 20.78
C HIS A 162 -36.37 -29.87 21.92
N ILE A 163 -36.26 -31.19 21.81
CA ILE A 163 -36.66 -32.13 22.87
C ILE A 163 -35.86 -31.86 24.15
N ALA A 164 -34.54 -31.68 24.03
CA ALA A 164 -33.66 -31.45 25.17
C ALA A 164 -33.98 -30.15 25.94
N ARG A 165 -34.45 -29.09 25.27
CA ARG A 165 -34.66 -27.77 25.89
C ARG A 165 -36.12 -27.42 26.18
N ASN A 166 -37.08 -28.04 25.49
CA ASN A 166 -38.50 -27.65 25.51
C ASN A 166 -39.43 -28.75 25.99
N LEU A 167 -38.91 -29.80 26.64
CA LEU A 167 -39.74 -30.90 27.16
C LEU A 167 -40.91 -30.41 28.04
N VAL A 168 -40.67 -29.35 28.83
CA VAL A 168 -41.68 -28.69 29.68
C VAL A 168 -42.13 -27.32 29.14
N HIS A 169 -41.38 -26.72 28.21
CA HIS A 169 -41.67 -25.40 27.63
C HIS A 169 -42.27 -25.55 26.23
N GLN A 170 -43.50 -26.07 26.17
CA GLN A 170 -44.22 -26.36 24.93
C GLN A 170 -44.59 -25.11 24.12
N GLU A 171 -44.50 -23.93 24.73
CA GLU A 171 -44.72 -22.64 24.08
C GLU A 171 -43.56 -22.19 23.16
N ARG A 172 -42.48 -22.98 23.09
CA ARG A 172 -41.23 -22.62 22.37
C ARG A 172 -40.83 -23.70 21.38
N PHE A 173 -40.23 -23.29 20.26
CA PHE A 173 -39.65 -24.17 19.25
C PHE A 173 -38.16 -23.88 19.11
N TYR A 174 -37.33 -24.92 19.11
CA TYR A 174 -35.92 -24.78 18.75
C TYR A 174 -35.77 -25.03 17.25
N THR A 175 -35.57 -23.97 16.48
CA THR A 175 -35.55 -24.04 15.01
C THR A 175 -34.25 -23.51 14.43
N ARG A 176 -33.89 -24.04 13.25
CA ARG A 176 -32.94 -23.44 12.33
C ARG A 176 -33.72 -22.77 11.20
N HIS A 177 -33.48 -21.49 10.99
CA HIS A 177 -34.00 -20.77 9.83
C HIS A 177 -32.87 -20.02 9.11
N GLN A 178 -33.15 -19.67 7.86
CA GLN A 178 -32.25 -18.89 7.02
C GLN A 178 -32.83 -17.50 6.80
N THR A 179 -31.98 -16.49 6.90
CA THR A 179 -32.32 -15.10 6.57
C THR A 179 -31.46 -14.66 5.40
N TYR A 180 -32.07 -14.13 4.34
CA TYR A 180 -31.36 -13.58 3.18
C TYR A 180 -31.25 -12.06 3.34
N ASP A 181 -30.11 -11.60 3.86
CA ASP A 181 -29.89 -10.20 4.22
C ASP A 181 -28.47 -9.73 3.86
N HIS A 182 -28.21 -8.45 4.13
CA HIS A 182 -26.91 -7.81 3.90
C HIS A 182 -25.93 -8.02 5.08
N GLN A 183 -26.30 -8.79 6.10
CA GLN A 183 -25.51 -8.94 7.32
C GLN A 183 -24.40 -9.97 7.12
N HIS A 184 -23.35 -9.56 6.44
CA HIS A 184 -22.14 -10.36 6.27
C HIS A 184 -20.87 -9.52 6.42
N LEU A 185 -19.74 -10.21 6.58
CA LEU A 185 -18.45 -9.61 6.96
C LEU A 185 -18.02 -8.43 6.06
N HIS A 186 -18.19 -8.54 4.74
CA HIS A 186 -17.85 -7.47 3.80
C HIS A 186 -18.61 -6.16 4.11
N ASN A 187 -19.94 -6.22 4.25
CA ASN A 187 -20.78 -5.05 4.57
C ASN A 187 -20.53 -4.52 5.97
N GLN A 188 -20.30 -5.41 6.94
CA GLN A 188 -19.97 -5.02 8.32
C GLN A 188 -18.67 -4.20 8.37
N LEU A 189 -17.62 -4.64 7.69
CA LEU A 189 -16.33 -3.95 7.68
C LEU A 189 -16.42 -2.58 7.00
N ILE A 190 -17.11 -2.48 5.87
CA ILE A 190 -17.31 -1.18 5.18
C ILE A 190 -18.15 -0.24 6.05
N ARG A 191 -19.24 -0.72 6.66
CA ARG A 191 -20.06 0.09 7.58
C ARG A 191 -19.24 0.57 8.78
N GLN A 192 -18.38 -0.27 9.34
CA GLN A 192 -17.47 0.14 10.42
C GLN A 192 -16.55 1.28 9.99
N ALA A 193 -15.95 1.18 8.80
CA ALA A 193 -15.11 2.25 8.26
C ALA A 193 -15.92 3.55 8.02
N LEU A 194 -17.15 3.44 7.50
CA LEU A 194 -18.05 4.59 7.32
C LEU A 194 -18.43 5.27 8.64
N LEU A 195 -18.73 4.50 9.69
CA LEU A 195 -19.02 5.06 11.02
C LEU A 195 -17.82 5.78 11.62
N PHE A 196 -16.62 5.36 11.25
CA PHE A 196 -15.37 5.91 11.76
C PHE A 196 -14.92 7.18 11.03
N LEU A 197 -15.19 7.27 9.73
CA LEU A 197 -14.74 8.35 8.84
C LEU A 197 -14.99 9.78 9.36
N PRO A 198 -16.15 10.14 9.95
CA PRO A 198 -16.40 11.51 10.41
C PRO A 198 -15.44 11.99 11.51
N ARG A 199 -14.78 11.07 12.22
CA ARG A 199 -13.77 11.38 13.24
C ARG A 199 -12.39 11.69 12.65
N LEU A 200 -12.15 11.28 11.40
CA LEU A 200 -10.86 11.39 10.73
C LEU A 200 -10.66 12.68 9.94
N THR A 201 -11.75 13.33 9.57
CA THR A 201 -11.70 14.49 8.68
C THR A 201 -12.50 15.64 9.25
N SER A 202 -12.01 16.85 9.01
CA SER A 202 -12.75 18.10 9.26
C SER A 202 -13.54 18.56 8.03
N SER A 203 -13.43 17.87 6.89
CA SER A 203 -14.13 18.23 5.65
C SER A 203 -15.64 17.99 5.79
N SER A 204 -16.42 19.07 5.70
CA SER A 204 -17.88 19.01 5.70
C SER A 204 -18.43 18.22 4.51
N THR A 205 -17.77 18.32 3.35
CA THR A 205 -18.11 17.56 2.14
C THR A 205 -17.99 16.06 2.36
N LEU A 206 -16.85 15.59 2.90
CA LEU A 206 -16.63 14.16 3.17
C LEU A 206 -17.59 13.65 4.26
N ARG A 207 -17.83 14.44 5.32
CA ARG A 207 -18.81 14.10 6.37
C ARG A 207 -20.23 13.97 5.80
N GLY A 208 -20.63 14.90 4.93
CA GLY A 208 -21.94 14.87 4.26
C GLY A 208 -22.11 13.67 3.35
N ARG A 209 -21.09 13.33 2.54
CA ARG A 209 -21.06 12.11 1.72
C ARG A 209 -21.17 10.85 2.58
N THR A 210 -20.42 10.80 3.68
CA THR A 210 -20.46 9.67 4.63
C THR A 210 -21.83 9.50 5.25
N ALA A 211 -22.47 10.58 5.70
CA ALA A 211 -23.81 10.52 6.28
C ALA A 211 -24.84 9.98 5.29
N ARG A 212 -24.79 10.43 4.02
CA ARG A 212 -25.66 9.89 2.95
C ARG A 212 -25.39 8.41 2.70
N ALA A 213 -24.12 8.01 2.62
CA ALA A 213 -23.75 6.62 2.45
C ALA A 213 -24.26 5.75 3.61
N LEU A 214 -24.11 6.19 4.86
CA LEU A 214 -24.61 5.48 6.05
C LEU A 214 -26.13 5.31 6.06
N LEU A 215 -26.89 6.30 5.59
CA LEU A 215 -28.35 6.21 5.48
C LEU A 215 -28.79 5.15 4.45
N GLN A 216 -28.03 4.98 3.37
CA GLN A 216 -28.31 4.00 2.32
C GLN A 216 -27.72 2.61 2.62
N TRP A 217 -26.67 2.56 3.45
CA TRP A 217 -26.01 1.32 3.80
C TRP A 217 -26.86 0.48 4.75
N SER A 218 -26.90 -0.83 4.55
CA SER A 218 -27.68 -1.73 5.41
C SER A 218 -27.26 -1.64 6.87
N ASP A 219 -28.21 -1.58 7.79
CA ASP A 219 -27.91 -1.60 9.22
C ASP A 219 -27.36 -2.98 9.63
N THR A 220 -26.07 -3.02 9.97
CA THR A 220 -25.39 -4.24 10.39
C THR A 220 -24.68 -4.01 11.72
N PRO A 221 -24.65 -4.99 12.63
CA PRO A 221 -24.06 -4.82 13.95
C PRO A 221 -22.58 -4.48 13.86
N THR A 222 -22.12 -3.76 14.88
CA THR A 222 -20.70 -3.45 15.05
C THR A 222 -19.91 -4.69 15.44
N ILE A 223 -18.72 -4.83 14.86
CA ILE A 223 -17.82 -5.96 15.11
C ILE A 223 -16.46 -5.46 15.59
N LYS A 224 -15.77 -6.27 16.40
CA LYS A 224 -14.38 -6.01 16.76
C LYS A 224 -13.49 -6.35 15.55
N VAL A 225 -12.88 -5.32 14.97
CA VAL A 225 -12.06 -5.45 13.78
C VAL A 225 -10.61 -5.73 14.18
N THR A 226 -10.04 -6.79 13.62
CA THR A 226 -8.64 -7.20 13.81
C THR A 226 -8.04 -7.61 12.47
N ALA A 227 -6.71 -7.78 12.40
CA ALA A 227 -6.07 -8.31 11.20
C ALA A 227 -6.63 -9.70 10.82
N ALA A 228 -6.95 -10.55 11.81
CA ALA A 228 -7.58 -11.85 11.60
C ALA A 228 -9.00 -11.72 11.00
N THR A 229 -9.74 -10.65 11.33
CA THR A 229 -11.05 -10.38 10.73
C THR A 229 -10.95 -10.19 9.22
N PHE A 230 -9.93 -9.47 8.74
CA PHE A 230 -9.68 -9.31 7.29
C PHE A 230 -9.14 -10.58 6.63
N ALA A 231 -8.32 -11.37 7.34
CA ALA A 231 -7.78 -12.63 6.81
C ALA A 231 -8.86 -13.67 6.49
N ARG A 232 -10.05 -13.56 7.11
CA ARG A 232 -11.21 -14.43 6.86
C ARG A 232 -12.04 -14.01 5.64
N LEU A 233 -11.71 -12.91 4.97
CA LEU A 233 -12.44 -12.47 3.77
C LEU A 233 -12.20 -13.43 2.62
N VAL A 234 -13.28 -13.97 2.07
CA VAL A 234 -13.27 -14.77 0.86
C VAL A 234 -14.03 -14.02 -0.21
N PHE A 235 -13.33 -13.73 -1.30
CA PHE A 235 -13.87 -13.03 -2.46
C PHE A 235 -14.39 -14.04 -3.49
N ASP A 236 -15.59 -13.80 -3.97
CA ASP A 236 -16.22 -14.54 -5.07
C ASP A 236 -16.64 -13.57 -6.17
N ARG A 237 -17.21 -14.08 -7.27
CA ARG A 237 -17.69 -13.26 -8.39
C ARG A 237 -18.65 -12.13 -7.96
N LYS A 238 -19.44 -12.31 -6.90
CA LYS A 238 -20.38 -11.30 -6.38
C LYS A 238 -19.70 -10.28 -5.48
N THR A 239 -18.67 -10.68 -4.71
CA THR A 239 -17.98 -9.79 -3.77
C THR A 239 -16.67 -9.21 -4.27
N GLU A 240 -16.20 -9.57 -5.46
CA GLU A 240 -14.95 -9.03 -6.03
C GLU A 240 -14.99 -7.50 -6.15
N ALA A 241 -16.16 -6.94 -6.47
CA ALA A 241 -16.39 -5.50 -6.50
C ALA A 241 -16.15 -4.79 -5.15
N TYR A 242 -16.20 -5.51 -4.02
CA TYR A 242 -15.97 -4.97 -2.68
C TYR A 242 -14.49 -4.84 -2.34
N ARG A 243 -13.61 -5.54 -3.06
CA ARG A 243 -12.18 -5.60 -2.76
C ARG A 243 -11.54 -4.22 -2.62
N PRO A 244 -11.78 -3.25 -3.53
CA PRO A 244 -11.16 -1.92 -3.41
C PRO A 244 -11.57 -1.19 -2.12
N ALA A 245 -12.88 -1.11 -1.84
CA ALA A 245 -13.39 -0.50 -0.61
C ALA A 245 -12.85 -1.19 0.65
N LEU A 246 -12.74 -2.53 0.65
CA LEU A 246 -12.22 -3.30 1.77
C LEU A 246 -10.71 -3.16 1.97
N VAL A 247 -9.93 -2.93 0.91
CA VAL A 247 -8.51 -2.61 1.02
C VAL A 247 -8.33 -1.30 1.77
N ILE A 248 -9.08 -0.25 1.41
CA ILE A 248 -8.99 1.04 2.09
C ILE A 248 -9.57 0.95 3.51
N ALA A 249 -10.71 0.27 3.71
CA ALA A 249 -11.28 0.01 5.03
C ALA A 249 -10.30 -0.73 5.94
N ARG A 250 -9.51 -1.67 5.41
CA ARG A 250 -8.44 -2.34 6.17
C ARG A 250 -7.38 -1.36 6.65
N LEU A 251 -6.94 -0.46 5.78
CA LEU A 251 -5.95 0.55 6.14
C LEU A 251 -6.49 1.48 7.23
N LEU A 252 -7.74 1.93 7.12
CA LEU A 252 -8.38 2.82 8.09
C LEU A 252 -8.63 2.14 9.44
N LEU A 253 -9.19 0.92 9.44
CA LEU A 253 -9.62 0.25 10.66
C LEU A 253 -8.49 -0.41 11.43
N LEU A 254 -7.44 -0.91 10.76
CA LEU A 254 -6.32 -1.56 11.45
C LEU A 254 -5.27 -0.59 11.97
N ASN A 255 -5.17 0.60 11.38
CA ASN A 255 -4.19 1.61 11.79
C ASN A 255 -4.79 2.77 12.58
N HIS A 256 -6.00 2.59 13.11
CA HIS A 256 -6.64 3.53 14.02
C HIS A 256 -6.50 3.10 15.49
N ARG A 257 -6.24 4.08 16.36
CA ARG A 257 -6.32 3.95 17.81
C ARG A 257 -7.26 5.01 18.39
N PRO A 258 -8.40 4.58 18.99
CA PRO A 258 -9.27 5.50 19.71
C PRO A 258 -8.60 5.92 21.01
N ASP A 259 -8.70 7.20 21.37
CA ASP A 259 -8.26 7.63 22.70
C ASP A 259 -9.18 7.00 23.77
N LEU A 260 -8.57 6.41 24.82
CA LEU A 260 -9.28 5.67 25.88
C LEU A 260 -10.26 6.56 26.66
N ASN A 261 -10.11 7.89 26.58
CA ASN A 261 -10.96 8.87 27.24
C ASN A 261 -12.12 9.37 26.37
N GLY A 262 -12.37 8.78 25.19
CA GLY A 262 -13.53 9.12 24.35
C GLY A 262 -13.49 10.53 23.74
N GLY A 263 -12.31 11.17 23.68
CA GLY A 263 -12.11 12.50 23.10
C GLY A 263 -11.74 12.48 21.61
N THR A 264 -11.58 13.67 21.02
CA THR A 264 -11.19 13.92 19.62
C THR A 264 -9.69 13.68 19.33
N ASN A 265 -9.00 12.93 20.18
CA ASN A 265 -7.56 12.69 20.12
C ASN A 265 -7.21 11.34 19.47
N ASP A 266 -8.03 10.91 18.51
CA ASP A 266 -7.80 9.68 17.76
C ASP A 266 -6.48 9.80 16.98
N LEU A 267 -5.68 8.73 17.01
CA LEU A 267 -4.47 8.64 16.20
C LEU A 267 -4.69 7.65 15.06
N VAL A 268 -4.44 8.11 13.85
CA VAL A 268 -4.51 7.29 12.63
C VAL A 268 -3.24 7.41 11.84
N ALA A 269 -2.62 6.28 11.51
CA ALA A 269 -1.38 6.23 10.73
C ALA A 269 -1.57 5.40 9.46
N LEU A 270 -1.70 6.04 8.31
CA LEU A 270 -1.75 5.38 7.00
C LEU A 270 -0.36 5.46 6.39
N LEU A 271 0.49 4.49 6.72
CA LEU A 271 1.89 4.48 6.34
C LEU A 271 2.25 3.29 5.45
N PHE A 272 3.06 3.54 4.45
CA PHE A 272 3.54 2.59 3.45
C PHE A 272 5.05 2.50 3.51
N ASN A 273 5.59 1.28 3.44
CA ASN A 273 7.04 1.09 3.35
C ASN A 273 7.50 1.56 1.97
N MET A 274 8.40 2.54 1.92
CA MET A 274 8.78 3.19 0.67
C MET A 274 9.50 2.25 -0.30
N ASN A 275 10.35 1.35 0.21
CA ASN A 275 11.04 0.35 -0.62
C ASN A 275 10.03 -0.60 -1.28
N GLN A 276 9.09 -1.15 -0.50
CA GLN A 276 8.06 -2.05 -1.04
C GLN A 276 7.12 -1.35 -2.02
N LEU A 277 6.80 -0.08 -1.76
CA LEU A 277 5.98 0.73 -2.66
C LEU A 277 6.71 0.94 -4.00
N TRP A 278 8.00 1.24 -3.96
CA TRP A 278 8.85 1.40 -5.14
C TRP A 278 8.97 0.11 -5.96
N GLU A 279 9.28 -1.02 -5.32
CA GLU A 279 9.31 -2.34 -5.97
C GLU A 279 8.00 -2.63 -6.71
N ARG A 280 6.87 -2.42 -6.02
CA ARG A 280 5.54 -2.75 -6.55
C ARG A 280 5.10 -1.79 -7.65
N TYR A 281 5.47 -0.52 -7.53
CA TYR A 281 5.31 0.48 -8.57
C TYR A 281 5.99 0.01 -9.86
N LEU A 282 7.31 -0.26 -9.79
CA LEU A 282 8.09 -0.73 -10.93
C LEU A 282 7.53 -2.02 -11.54
N LEU A 283 7.18 -3.00 -10.71
CA LEU A 283 6.61 -4.27 -11.16
C LEU A 283 5.32 -4.05 -11.97
N ARG A 284 4.40 -3.23 -11.46
CA ARG A 284 3.11 -2.97 -12.12
C ARG A 284 3.28 -2.18 -13.40
N THR A 285 4.17 -1.19 -13.39
CA THR A 285 4.44 -0.38 -14.58
C THR A 285 5.09 -1.21 -15.69
N LEU A 286 6.06 -2.05 -15.35
CA LEU A 286 6.68 -2.99 -16.31
C LEU A 286 5.69 -4.04 -16.81
N GLN A 287 4.77 -4.53 -15.96
CA GLN A 287 3.70 -5.43 -16.41
C GLN A 287 2.82 -4.77 -17.48
N ARG A 288 2.39 -3.52 -17.24
CA ARG A 288 1.54 -2.78 -18.19
C ARG A 288 2.23 -2.55 -19.53
N ILE A 289 3.50 -2.16 -19.52
CA ILE A 289 4.27 -1.86 -20.75
C ILE A 289 4.70 -3.16 -21.45
N GLY A 290 5.04 -4.19 -20.69
CA GLY A 290 5.54 -5.46 -21.21
C GLY A 290 4.45 -6.36 -21.80
N GLU A 291 3.20 -6.30 -21.30
CA GLU A 291 2.10 -7.16 -21.76
C GLU A 291 1.82 -7.01 -23.27
N PRO A 292 1.68 -5.79 -23.84
CA PRO A 292 1.56 -5.60 -25.29
C PRO A 292 2.76 -6.12 -26.10
N LEU A 293 3.95 -6.15 -25.50
CA LEU A 293 5.20 -6.59 -26.13
C LEU A 293 5.44 -8.12 -25.98
N GLY A 294 4.52 -8.84 -25.32
CA GLY A 294 4.65 -10.26 -25.05
C GLY A 294 5.67 -10.60 -23.95
N TRP A 295 6.08 -9.63 -23.14
CA TRP A 295 7.00 -9.86 -22.03
C TRP A 295 6.27 -10.49 -20.84
N LYS A 296 6.93 -11.45 -20.19
CA LYS A 296 6.43 -11.99 -18.92
C LYS A 296 7.14 -11.30 -17.75
N VAL A 297 6.43 -10.38 -17.09
CA VAL A 297 6.94 -9.60 -15.96
C VAL A 297 6.29 -10.08 -14.65
N GLN A 298 7.10 -10.51 -13.69
CA GLN A 298 6.61 -11.08 -12.42
C GLN A 298 7.57 -10.87 -11.25
N LYS A 299 7.05 -10.92 -10.02
CA LYS A 299 7.87 -11.20 -8.83
C LYS A 299 8.08 -12.72 -8.77
N PRO A 300 9.31 -13.24 -8.93
CA PRO A 300 9.54 -14.68 -9.06
C PRO A 300 9.42 -15.40 -7.71
N SER A 301 9.41 -16.73 -7.71
CA SER A 301 9.48 -17.52 -6.47
C SER A 301 10.87 -17.41 -5.81
N TYR A 302 10.93 -17.64 -4.50
CA TYR A 302 12.19 -17.82 -3.78
C TYR A 302 13.00 -18.99 -4.35
N LYS A 303 14.33 -18.85 -4.34
CA LYS A 303 15.28 -19.94 -4.59
C LYS A 303 16.22 -20.09 -3.40
N VAL A 304 16.46 -21.32 -2.98
CA VAL A 304 17.49 -21.63 -1.96
C VAL A 304 18.86 -21.47 -2.61
N PHE A 305 19.75 -20.71 -1.95
CA PHE A 305 21.13 -20.53 -2.42
C PHE A 305 22.17 -21.02 -1.43
N TRP A 306 21.75 -21.26 -0.18
CA TRP A 306 22.57 -21.86 0.84
C TRP A 306 21.72 -22.76 1.71
N GLU A 307 22.25 -23.91 2.06
CA GLU A 307 21.62 -24.88 2.94
C GLU A 307 22.67 -25.43 3.90
N ALA A 308 22.39 -25.32 5.19
CA ALA A 308 23.20 -25.94 6.23
C ALA A 308 22.96 -27.44 6.24
N THR A 309 23.97 -28.21 6.64
CA THR A 309 23.84 -29.64 6.95
C THR A 309 22.81 -29.93 8.05
N THR A 310 22.49 -28.93 8.88
CA THR A 310 21.43 -28.99 9.91
C THR A 310 20.02 -28.75 9.36
N GLY A 311 19.85 -28.55 8.04
CA GLY A 311 18.57 -28.33 7.36
C GLY A 311 18.09 -26.89 7.34
N SER A 312 18.89 -25.93 7.82
CA SER A 312 18.55 -24.50 7.72
C SER A 312 18.88 -23.95 6.34
N THR A 313 17.94 -23.28 5.68
CA THR A 313 18.13 -22.73 4.32
C THR A 313 18.15 -21.21 4.32
N SER A 314 18.99 -20.62 3.47
CA SER A 314 18.93 -19.22 3.08
C SER A 314 18.38 -19.10 1.66
N GLN A 315 17.39 -18.23 1.50
CA GLN A 315 16.68 -18.03 0.26
C GLN A 315 16.96 -16.66 -0.32
N MET A 316 16.86 -16.56 -1.64
CA MET A 316 16.97 -15.32 -2.38
C MET A 316 15.75 -15.14 -3.28
N GLN A 317 15.35 -13.90 -3.51
CA GLN A 317 14.26 -13.53 -4.41
C GLN A 317 14.52 -12.11 -4.92
N PRO A 318 14.75 -11.92 -6.22
CA PRO A 318 14.84 -10.58 -6.79
C PRO A 318 13.46 -9.92 -6.83
N ASP A 319 13.44 -8.59 -6.94
CA ASP A 319 12.19 -7.83 -6.94
C ASP A 319 11.36 -8.11 -8.19
N ILE A 320 12.01 -8.17 -9.35
CA ILE A 320 11.35 -8.32 -10.66
C ILE A 320 12.17 -9.26 -11.55
N LEU A 321 11.49 -10.21 -12.19
CA LEU A 321 12.00 -11.04 -13.27
C LEU A 321 11.20 -10.73 -14.53
N VAL A 322 11.91 -10.35 -15.59
CA VAL A 322 11.37 -10.13 -16.92
C VAL A 322 11.87 -11.24 -17.84
N THR A 323 10.97 -11.96 -18.50
CA THR A 323 11.32 -12.91 -19.55
C THR A 323 10.86 -12.32 -20.89
N ILE A 324 11.83 -12.07 -21.77
CA ILE A 324 11.58 -11.55 -23.11
C ILE A 324 11.76 -12.70 -24.12
N PRO A 325 10.76 -12.98 -24.98
CA PRO A 325 10.87 -13.99 -26.02
C PRO A 325 12.12 -13.76 -26.90
N GLY A 326 12.96 -14.78 -27.05
CA GLY A 326 14.19 -14.72 -27.85
C GLY A 326 15.39 -14.01 -27.20
N LYS A 327 15.20 -13.20 -26.14
CA LYS A 327 16.29 -12.49 -25.43
C LYS A 327 16.62 -13.08 -24.05
N GLY A 328 15.74 -13.88 -23.47
CA GLY A 328 15.99 -14.60 -22.21
C GLY A 328 15.50 -13.86 -20.97
N ASN A 329 16.07 -14.22 -19.81
CA ASN A 329 15.67 -13.67 -18.52
C ASN A 329 16.51 -12.46 -18.14
N ILE A 330 15.84 -11.50 -17.51
CA ILE A 330 16.42 -10.27 -16.98
C ILE A 330 15.98 -10.13 -15.54
N VAL A 331 16.93 -9.92 -14.63
CA VAL A 331 16.64 -9.67 -13.22
C VAL A 331 16.81 -8.18 -12.92
N LEU A 332 15.79 -7.59 -12.30
CA LEU A 332 15.82 -6.20 -11.86
C LEU A 332 15.64 -6.15 -10.34
N ASP A 333 16.50 -5.38 -9.68
CA ASP A 333 16.49 -5.16 -8.24
C ASP A 333 16.29 -3.66 -7.97
N ALA A 334 15.27 -3.32 -7.22
CA ALA A 334 14.80 -1.96 -7.03
C ALA A 334 15.40 -1.35 -5.76
N LYS A 335 16.04 -0.20 -5.88
CA LYS A 335 16.68 0.48 -4.77
C LYS A 335 16.12 1.90 -4.62
N TRP A 336 15.37 2.15 -3.55
CA TRP A 336 14.90 3.49 -3.21
C TRP A 336 16.00 4.30 -2.48
N LYS A 337 17.01 4.72 -3.23
CA LYS A 337 18.14 5.55 -2.77
C LYS A 337 18.87 6.13 -3.97
N ARG A 338 19.71 7.13 -3.76
CA ARG A 338 20.69 7.55 -4.76
C ARG A 338 22.03 6.85 -4.54
N PRO A 339 22.65 6.23 -5.56
CA PRO A 339 24.01 5.73 -5.43
C PRO A 339 25.02 6.89 -5.39
N GLN A 340 25.98 6.84 -4.48
CA GLN A 340 27.08 7.83 -4.42
C GLN A 340 28.21 7.39 -5.38
N GLY A 341 27.99 7.57 -6.69
CA GLY A 341 28.90 7.11 -7.73
C GLY A 341 28.68 5.65 -8.10
N ARG A 342 29.58 4.75 -7.69
CA ARG A 342 29.48 3.31 -8.04
C ARG A 342 28.39 2.60 -7.20
N PRO A 343 27.75 1.55 -7.75
CA PRO A 343 26.88 0.68 -6.97
C PRO A 343 27.57 0.12 -5.73
N ALA A 344 26.80 -0.08 -4.66
CA ALA A 344 27.33 -0.73 -3.47
C ALA A 344 27.74 -2.17 -3.81
N GLU A 345 28.88 -2.60 -3.29
CA GLU A 345 29.41 -3.94 -3.58
C GLU A 345 28.47 -5.07 -3.14
N ALA A 346 27.72 -4.85 -2.06
CA ALA A 346 26.70 -5.79 -1.62
C ALA A 346 25.57 -5.96 -2.66
N ASP A 347 25.15 -4.87 -3.30
CA ASP A 347 24.11 -4.88 -4.33
C ASP A 347 24.63 -5.59 -5.61
N LEU A 348 25.90 -5.37 -6.00
CA LEU A 348 26.53 -6.07 -7.12
C LEU A 348 26.67 -7.58 -6.85
N ARG A 349 27.12 -7.97 -5.66
CA ARG A 349 27.19 -9.38 -5.25
C ARG A 349 25.81 -10.05 -5.25
N GLN A 350 24.79 -9.30 -4.83
CA GLN A 350 23.40 -9.78 -4.87
C GLN A 350 22.93 -10.01 -6.31
N LEU A 351 23.15 -9.06 -7.23
CA LEU A 351 22.83 -9.24 -8.65
C LEU A 351 23.57 -10.42 -9.28
N TYR A 352 24.85 -10.61 -8.96
CA TYR A 352 25.62 -11.76 -9.42
C TYR A 352 24.97 -13.08 -9.00
N ALA A 353 24.61 -13.19 -7.72
CA ALA A 353 23.94 -14.39 -7.21
C ALA A 353 22.58 -14.62 -7.89
N TYR A 354 21.81 -13.55 -8.11
CA TYR A 354 20.55 -13.64 -8.84
C TYR A 354 20.73 -14.08 -10.29
N ALA A 355 21.73 -13.57 -11.00
CA ALA A 355 21.97 -13.91 -12.38
C ALA A 355 22.10 -15.42 -12.57
N HIS A 356 22.94 -16.05 -11.74
CA HIS A 356 23.16 -17.49 -11.79
C HIS A 356 21.92 -18.29 -11.36
N HIS A 357 21.25 -17.89 -10.27
CA HIS A 357 20.11 -18.66 -9.77
C HIS A 357 18.88 -18.53 -10.67
N TYR A 358 18.70 -17.41 -11.37
CA TYR A 358 17.54 -17.17 -12.24
C TYR A 358 17.84 -17.28 -13.75
N ASN A 359 19.04 -17.74 -14.11
CA ASN A 359 19.52 -17.87 -15.49
C ASN A 359 19.33 -16.57 -16.28
N ALA A 360 19.71 -15.44 -15.66
CA ALA A 360 19.53 -14.12 -16.24
C ALA A 360 20.74 -13.75 -17.09
N LYS A 361 20.50 -13.26 -18.32
CA LYS A 361 21.54 -12.74 -19.21
C LYS A 361 21.93 -11.30 -18.85
N LEU A 362 20.97 -10.56 -18.31
CA LEU A 362 21.13 -9.18 -17.86
C LEU A 362 20.59 -9.02 -16.45
N THR A 363 21.32 -8.26 -15.65
CA THR A 363 20.89 -7.81 -14.33
C THR A 363 20.97 -6.29 -14.23
N ALA A 364 20.02 -5.67 -13.53
CA ALA A 364 20.06 -4.23 -13.34
C ALA A 364 19.59 -3.78 -11.96
N LEU A 365 20.26 -2.75 -11.43
CA LEU A 365 19.79 -1.99 -10.27
C LEU A 365 18.93 -0.82 -10.77
N LEU A 366 17.70 -0.72 -10.26
CA LEU A 366 16.74 0.33 -10.59
C LEU A 366 16.69 1.37 -9.48
N TYR A 367 17.29 2.53 -9.73
CA TYR A 367 17.27 3.67 -8.81
C TYR A 367 16.23 4.70 -9.24
N PRO A 368 15.52 5.37 -8.32
CA PRO A 368 14.69 6.51 -8.66
C PRO A 368 15.54 7.70 -9.07
N TYR A 369 15.03 8.54 -9.96
CA TYR A 369 15.81 9.62 -10.54
C TYR A 369 15.00 10.87 -10.92
N SER A 370 15.61 12.05 -10.85
CA SER A 370 14.94 13.35 -11.06
C SER A 370 15.58 14.32 -12.06
N ALA A 371 16.82 14.11 -12.52
CA ALA A 371 17.53 15.00 -13.49
C ALA A 371 17.96 14.24 -14.78
N SER A 372 19.15 14.44 -15.38
CA SER A 372 19.79 13.52 -16.37
C SER A 372 21.09 12.83 -15.85
N GLU A 373 21.03 11.57 -15.40
CA GLU A 373 22.16 10.77 -14.87
C GLU A 373 22.37 9.61 -15.85
N GLN A 374 23.64 9.35 -16.16
CA GLN A 374 23.99 8.32 -17.12
C GLN A 374 24.01 6.94 -16.44
N ALA A 375 23.35 5.97 -17.06
CA ALA A 375 23.45 4.57 -16.69
C ALA A 375 24.92 4.10 -16.73
N VAL A 376 25.33 3.33 -15.72
CA VAL A 376 26.66 2.70 -15.68
C VAL A 376 26.49 1.25 -16.10
N GLN A 377 27.17 0.86 -17.17
CA GLN A 377 27.19 -0.52 -17.64
C GLN A 377 28.48 -1.23 -17.20
N GLY A 378 28.38 -2.53 -16.97
CA GLY A 378 29.49 -3.40 -16.62
C GLY A 378 29.17 -4.86 -16.92
N THR A 379 30.16 -5.72 -16.76
CA THR A 379 30.02 -7.18 -16.92
C THR A 379 30.61 -7.87 -15.70
N PHE A 380 29.97 -8.95 -15.26
CA PHE A 380 30.56 -9.79 -14.23
C PHE A 380 31.72 -10.59 -14.84
N LYS A 381 32.89 -10.50 -14.21
CA LYS A 381 34.04 -11.29 -14.64
C LYS A 381 33.82 -12.76 -14.28
N HIS A 382 34.21 -13.64 -15.19
CA HIS A 382 34.25 -15.07 -14.93
C HIS A 382 35.30 -15.37 -13.84
N PRO A 383 35.02 -16.26 -12.87
CA PRO A 383 36.01 -16.65 -11.88
C PRO A 383 37.24 -17.31 -12.52
N ASP A 384 38.45 -16.88 -12.13
CA ASP A 384 39.72 -17.32 -12.73
C ASP A 384 40.00 -18.83 -12.62
N HIS A 385 39.34 -19.51 -11.69
CA HIS A 385 39.55 -20.94 -11.39
C HIS A 385 38.59 -21.88 -12.15
N LEU A 386 37.57 -21.33 -12.81
CA LEU A 386 36.69 -22.11 -13.67
C LEU A 386 37.29 -22.14 -15.09
N PRO A 387 37.24 -23.28 -15.80
CA PRO A 387 37.76 -23.37 -17.15
C PRO A 387 37.12 -22.30 -18.03
N THR A 388 37.90 -21.68 -18.92
CA THR A 388 37.40 -20.71 -19.89
C THR A 388 36.43 -21.42 -20.83
N CYS A 389 35.14 -21.37 -20.51
CA CYS A 389 34.11 -21.86 -21.41
C CYS A 389 34.16 -21.03 -22.70
N VAL A 390 34.00 -21.70 -23.84
CA VAL A 390 33.95 -21.10 -25.17
C VAL A 390 32.81 -20.08 -25.19
N GLU A 391 33.13 -18.79 -25.24
CA GLU A 391 32.17 -17.68 -25.42
C GLU A 391 30.82 -17.82 -24.69
N GLU A 392 30.82 -18.28 -23.43
CA GLU A 392 29.60 -18.22 -22.62
C GLU A 392 29.32 -16.75 -22.30
N GLU A 393 28.24 -16.23 -22.88
CA GLU A 393 27.72 -14.86 -22.75
C GLU A 393 27.91 -14.33 -21.32
N LEU A 394 28.91 -13.46 -21.12
CA LEU A 394 29.13 -12.80 -19.84
C LEU A 394 27.82 -12.14 -19.39
N VAL A 395 27.39 -12.45 -18.16
CA VAL A 395 26.21 -11.80 -17.58
C VAL A 395 26.49 -10.30 -17.49
N GLN A 396 25.65 -9.53 -18.17
CA GLN A 396 25.71 -8.08 -18.13
C GLN A 396 25.09 -7.57 -16.83
N CYS A 397 25.72 -6.54 -16.24
CA CYS A 397 25.23 -5.86 -15.06
C CYS A 397 25.20 -4.36 -15.34
N SER A 398 24.07 -3.72 -15.08
CA SER A 398 23.91 -2.29 -15.32
C SER A 398 23.25 -1.59 -14.13
N THR A 399 23.48 -0.29 -14.01
CA THR A 399 22.61 0.58 -13.25
C THR A 399 21.69 1.28 -14.21
N MET A 400 20.40 1.30 -13.89
CA MET A 400 19.40 2.02 -14.65
C MET A 400 18.70 3.01 -13.73
N PHE A 401 18.52 4.21 -14.24
CA PHE A 401 17.87 5.29 -13.52
C PHE A 401 16.43 5.40 -14.02
N VAL A 402 15.50 5.37 -13.07
CA VAL A 402 14.07 5.44 -13.33
C VAL A 402 13.58 6.83 -13.03
N GLN A 403 13.23 7.60 -14.06
CA GLN A 403 12.70 8.94 -13.83
C GLN A 403 11.36 8.87 -13.11
N VAL A 404 11.25 9.64 -12.02
CA VAL A 404 10.03 9.76 -11.24
C VAL A 404 9.51 11.20 -11.35
N GLY A 405 8.39 11.38 -12.07
CA GLY A 405 7.71 12.68 -12.22
C GLY A 405 7.68 13.23 -13.66
N SER A 406 7.15 14.44 -13.83
CA SER A 406 6.97 15.14 -15.13
C SER A 406 8.21 15.99 -15.50
N GLY A 407 9.13 15.46 -16.32
CA GLY A 407 10.10 16.30 -17.06
C GLY A 407 9.56 16.73 -18.43
N GLN A 408 10.36 17.37 -19.29
CA GLN A 408 10.06 17.50 -20.73
C GLN A 408 10.67 16.31 -21.53
N LEU A 409 10.10 15.99 -22.69
CA LEU A 409 10.58 14.95 -23.61
C LEU A 409 11.86 15.43 -24.33
N PRO A 410 12.91 14.60 -24.51
CA PRO A 410 13.84 14.79 -25.60
C PRO A 410 13.09 14.60 -26.93
N ALA A 411 13.38 15.40 -27.94
CA ALA A 411 12.73 15.26 -29.24
C ALA A 411 13.14 13.92 -29.90
N GLY A 412 12.17 13.05 -30.19
CA GLY A 412 12.36 11.86 -31.05
C GLY A 412 12.15 10.46 -30.42
N THR A 413 11.62 10.33 -29.20
CA THR A 413 11.29 9.01 -28.62
C THR A 413 9.87 8.58 -28.97
N ASP A 414 9.72 7.45 -29.69
CA ASP A 414 8.42 6.83 -29.97
C ASP A 414 7.71 6.41 -28.66
N ASP A 415 6.47 6.85 -28.52
CA ASP A 415 5.74 6.90 -27.26
C ASP A 415 4.96 5.58 -27.00
N LEU A 416 5.59 4.65 -26.28
CA LEU A 416 4.91 3.46 -25.73
C LEU A 416 4.32 3.71 -24.33
N ASP A 417 4.55 4.88 -23.74
CA ASP A 417 4.09 5.25 -22.39
C ASP A 417 3.45 6.64 -22.38
N ASN A 418 2.28 6.75 -23.04
CA ASN A 418 1.46 7.96 -23.19
C ASN A 418 1.16 8.73 -21.88
N GLU A 419 1.33 8.08 -20.73
CA GLU A 419 1.07 8.66 -19.42
C GLU A 419 2.37 9.02 -18.67
N GLY A 420 3.55 8.78 -19.26
CA GLY A 420 4.88 9.24 -18.82
C GLY A 420 5.39 8.65 -17.51
N TYR A 421 5.13 7.37 -17.23
CA TYR A 421 5.42 6.68 -15.96
C TYR A 421 6.81 6.06 -15.85
N LEU A 422 7.42 5.66 -16.96
CA LEU A 422 8.82 5.28 -17.04
C LEU A 422 9.44 6.13 -18.14
N ARG A 423 10.16 7.17 -17.75
CA ARG A 423 11.11 7.78 -18.68
C ARG A 423 12.46 7.19 -18.36
N THR A 424 12.85 6.20 -19.15
CA THR A 424 14.05 5.43 -18.87
C THR A 424 14.61 4.85 -20.15
N SER A 425 15.93 4.87 -20.21
CA SER A 425 16.77 4.02 -21.04
C SER A 425 16.53 2.50 -20.84
N LEU A 426 15.60 2.07 -19.97
CA LEU A 426 15.20 0.66 -19.84
C LEU A 426 14.74 0.09 -21.19
N LEU A 427 13.91 0.81 -21.95
CA LEU A 427 13.42 0.34 -23.25
C LEU A 427 14.54 0.29 -24.30
N GLU A 428 15.51 1.22 -24.23
CA GLU A 428 16.69 1.21 -25.10
C GLU A 428 17.69 0.10 -24.71
N ALA A 429 17.66 -0.36 -23.46
CA ALA A 429 18.56 -1.39 -22.92
C ALA A 429 18.03 -2.82 -23.07
N PHE A 430 16.75 -3.03 -23.45
CA PHE A 430 16.10 -4.34 -23.49
C PHE A 430 15.96 -4.98 -24.86
#